data_AF-A0A9D1J3L7-F1
#
_entry.id   AF-A0A9D1J3L7-F1
#
_cell.length_a   1.000
_cell.length_b   1.000
_cell.length_c   1.000
_cell.angle_alpha   90.00
_cell.angle_beta   90.00
_cell.angle_gamma   90.00
#
_symmetry.space_group_name_H-M   'P 1'
#
loop_
_entity.id
_entity.type
_entity.pdbx_description
1 polymer ?
#
loop_
_entity_poly.entity_id
_entity_poly.type
_entity_poly.pdbx_seq_one_letter_code
_entity_poly.pdbx_strand_id
1 'polypeptide(L)'
;MYYIEETDDELIKYEVEINEENLIELREKIINNCSNIIHHRYQYESELDFNMPKGIYFKNYHSRKIEEPKDYFETYVIEYDEYMPTPLVNYIDYLLNGYAQIISLLKDYSLSCNPILLVKQREIELKATLRRCLTEPLEKIEIQALKESINSLEALKEERELNKNQVNDKIYYDDVMKCITLTEVDRMDKDTIRRVEEFQGTSYTKKNK
;
A
#
# COMPACT_ATOMS: atom_id res chain seq x y z
N MET A 1 -7.64 -24.45 -2.46
CA MET A 1 -8.31 -23.28 -3.10
C MET A 1 -8.25 -23.46 -4.63
N TYR A 2 -9.09 -22.81 -5.44
CA TYR A 2 -8.97 -22.92 -6.92
C TYR A 2 -8.66 -21.58 -7.57
N TYR A 3 -7.79 -21.61 -8.57
CA TYR A 3 -7.45 -20.49 -9.44
C TYR A 3 -7.68 -20.91 -10.89
N ILE A 4 -8.27 -20.03 -11.69
CA ILE A 4 -8.46 -20.25 -13.13
C ILE A 4 -7.57 -19.25 -13.85
N GLU A 5 -6.65 -19.76 -14.65
CA GLU A 5 -5.82 -18.97 -15.55
C GLU A 5 -6.45 -18.98 -16.94
N GLU A 6 -6.70 -17.80 -17.47
CA GLU A 6 -7.13 -17.62 -18.86
C GLU A 6 -5.93 -17.16 -19.69
N THR A 7 -5.56 -18.00 -20.66
CA THR A 7 -4.60 -17.65 -21.71
C THR A 7 -5.36 -17.31 -22.99
N ASP A 8 -4.66 -16.96 -24.08
CA ASP A 8 -5.35 -16.67 -25.35
C ASP A 8 -6.11 -17.89 -25.90
N ASP A 9 -5.60 -19.10 -25.67
CA ASP A 9 -6.11 -20.34 -26.28
C ASP A 9 -6.81 -21.27 -25.28
N GLU A 10 -6.52 -21.17 -23.98
CA GLU A 10 -6.95 -22.17 -22.99
C GLU A 10 -7.43 -21.51 -21.68
N LEU A 11 -8.37 -22.20 -21.00
CA LEU A 11 -8.66 -22.03 -19.58
C LEU A 11 -8.02 -23.20 -18.80
N ILE A 12 -7.14 -22.87 -17.87
CA ILE A 12 -6.47 -23.86 -17.01
C ILE A 12 -6.92 -23.67 -15.57
N LYS A 13 -7.42 -24.72 -14.94
CA LYS A 13 -7.82 -24.72 -13.54
C LYS A 13 -6.71 -25.34 -12.69
N TYR A 14 -6.30 -24.60 -11.67
CA TYR A 14 -5.32 -25.02 -10.69
C TYR A 14 -5.97 -25.23 -9.33
N GLU A 15 -5.63 -26.34 -8.67
CA GLU A 15 -5.69 -26.42 -7.22
C GLU A 15 -4.49 -25.66 -6.63
N VAL A 16 -4.79 -24.81 -5.66
CA VAL A 16 -3.82 -23.91 -5.03
C VAL A 16 -3.64 -24.30 -3.57
N GLU A 17 -2.38 -24.54 -3.22
CA GLU A 17 -1.90 -24.69 -1.86
C GLU A 17 -0.99 -23.51 -1.50
N ILE A 18 -1.15 -22.97 -0.29
CA ILE A 18 -0.39 -21.83 0.21
C ILE A 18 0.40 -22.26 1.44
N ASN A 19 1.68 -21.97 1.47
CA ASN A 19 2.47 -22.02 2.69
C ASN A 19 2.21 -20.76 3.53
N GLU A 20 1.21 -20.82 4.41
CA GLU A 20 0.74 -19.67 5.20
C GLU A 20 1.82 -19.11 6.14
N GLU A 21 2.61 -19.98 6.77
CA GLU A 21 3.65 -19.58 7.74
C GLU A 21 4.71 -18.69 7.06
N ASN A 22 5.29 -19.17 5.96
CA ASN A 22 6.25 -18.38 5.19
C ASN A 22 5.65 -17.08 4.64
N LEU A 23 4.37 -17.12 4.26
CA LEU A 23 3.69 -15.96 3.68
C LEU A 23 3.43 -14.88 4.74
N ILE A 24 3.11 -15.26 5.98
CA ILE A 24 2.98 -14.34 7.13
C ILE A 24 4.34 -13.71 7.47
N GLU A 25 5.42 -14.51 7.49
CA GLU A 25 6.77 -13.98 7.73
C GLU A 25 7.19 -12.97 6.64
N LEU A 26 6.91 -13.29 5.38
CA LEU A 26 7.16 -12.38 4.26
C LEU A 26 6.35 -11.09 4.40
N ARG A 27 5.07 -11.17 4.80
CA ARG A 27 4.23 -9.99 5.03
C ARG A 27 4.87 -9.02 6.02
N GLU A 28 5.30 -9.52 7.18
CA GLU A 28 5.94 -8.69 8.20
C GLU A 28 7.27 -8.09 7.69
N LYS A 29 8.06 -8.90 6.98
CA LYS A 29 9.32 -8.45 6.38
C LYS A 29 9.12 -7.36 5.34
N ILE A 30 8.09 -7.46 4.50
CA ILE A 30 7.75 -6.45 3.49
C ILE A 30 7.26 -5.18 4.19
N ILE A 31 6.39 -5.27 5.19
CA ILE A 31 5.94 -4.09 5.96
C ILE A 31 7.14 -3.35 6.55
N ASN A 32 8.10 -4.06 7.12
CA ASN A 32 9.25 -3.43 7.79
C ASN A 32 10.23 -2.77 6.82
N ASN A 33 10.39 -3.33 5.63
CA ASN A 33 11.46 -2.95 4.70
C ASN A 33 10.97 -2.18 3.47
N CYS A 34 9.68 -2.22 3.15
CA CYS A 34 9.12 -1.64 1.94
C CYS A 34 7.99 -0.64 2.19
N SER A 35 7.46 -0.52 3.40
CA SER A 35 6.39 0.44 3.67
C SER A 35 6.91 1.88 3.62
N ASN A 36 6.05 2.81 3.17
CA ASN A 36 6.35 4.22 3.37
C ASN A 36 6.08 4.58 4.84
N ILE A 37 7.12 5.04 5.54
CA ILE A 37 7.03 5.42 6.94
C ILE A 37 6.66 6.90 7.04
N ILE A 38 5.58 7.19 7.76
CA ILE A 38 5.12 8.56 8.03
C ILE A 38 5.18 8.78 9.55
N HIS A 39 5.90 9.82 9.97
CA HIS A 39 5.91 10.23 11.37
C HIS A 39 4.72 11.12 11.67
N HIS A 40 3.97 10.78 12.71
CA HIS A 40 2.84 11.55 13.19
C HIS A 40 3.16 12.17 14.54
N ARG A 41 2.85 13.45 14.66
CA ARG A 41 2.95 14.21 15.91
C ARG A 41 1.76 15.14 16.04
N TYR A 42 0.98 14.97 17.11
CA TYR A 42 -0.13 15.88 17.40
C TYR A 42 -0.36 16.05 18.90
N GLN A 43 -1.03 17.16 19.23
CA GLN A 43 -1.55 17.40 20.57
C GLN A 43 -2.96 16.82 20.66
N TYR A 44 -3.24 16.15 21.78
CA TYR A 44 -4.51 15.52 22.06
C TYR A 44 -4.99 15.94 23.45
N GLU A 45 -6.20 16.51 23.50
CA GLU A 45 -6.87 16.91 24.73
C GLU A 45 -7.96 15.88 25.05
N SER A 46 -7.89 15.26 26.23
CA SER A 46 -8.87 14.24 26.65
C SER A 46 -8.93 14.10 28.16
N GLU A 47 -10.07 13.63 28.66
CA GLU A 47 -10.24 13.17 30.05
C GLU A 47 -9.71 11.75 30.25
N LEU A 48 -9.37 11.05 29.17
CA LEU A 48 -8.95 9.65 29.15
C LEU A 48 -7.59 9.47 28.47
N ASP A 49 -6.79 8.54 29.00
CA ASP A 49 -5.54 8.08 28.38
C ASP A 49 -5.77 7.62 26.93
N PHE A 50 -4.98 8.17 26.01
CA PHE A 50 -5.00 7.75 24.61
C PHE A 50 -4.44 6.33 24.47
N ASN A 51 -5.32 5.38 24.11
CA ASN A 51 -4.92 4.02 23.77
C ASN A 51 -4.74 3.89 22.25
N MET A 52 -3.48 3.94 21.80
CA MET A 52 -3.15 3.74 20.40
C MET A 52 -3.36 2.28 19.96
N PRO A 53 -3.88 2.01 18.75
CA PRO A 53 -3.96 0.65 18.21
C PRO A 53 -2.55 0.05 18.04
N LYS A 54 -2.15 -0.83 18.96
CA LYS A 54 -0.89 -1.59 18.82
C LYS A 54 -1.00 -2.52 17.62
N GLY A 55 -0.03 -2.49 16.71
CA GLY A 55 -0.01 -3.37 15.55
C GLY A 55 1.26 -3.26 14.73
N ILE A 56 1.39 -4.13 13.72
CA ILE A 56 2.56 -4.19 12.82
C ILE A 56 2.75 -2.89 12.00
N TYR A 57 1.68 -2.10 11.85
CA TYR A 57 1.65 -0.85 11.09
C TYR A 57 1.96 0.40 11.92
N PHE A 58 1.96 0.32 13.25
CA PHE A 58 2.20 1.48 14.11
C PHE A 58 3.31 1.19 15.12
N LYS A 59 4.41 1.96 15.05
CA LYS A 59 5.62 1.71 15.85
C LYS A 59 6.14 3.00 16.49
N ASN A 60 7.13 2.84 17.37
CA ASN A 60 7.82 3.96 18.03
C ASN A 60 6.86 4.93 18.74
N TYR A 61 5.80 4.37 19.33
CA TYR A 61 4.80 5.15 20.04
C TYR A 61 5.37 5.76 21.31
N HIS A 62 5.19 7.06 21.44
CA HIS A 62 5.51 7.83 22.64
C HIS A 62 4.36 8.79 22.93
N SER A 63 3.93 8.83 24.20
CA SER A 63 3.04 9.87 24.70
C SER A 63 3.70 10.59 25.87
N ARG A 64 3.58 11.92 25.90
CA ARG A 64 3.98 12.73 27.04
C ARG A 64 2.85 13.68 27.43
N LYS A 65 2.54 13.75 28.71
CA LYS A 65 1.64 14.77 29.25
C LYS A 65 2.30 16.14 29.17
N ILE A 66 1.58 17.14 28.69
CA ILE A 66 1.92 18.55 28.84
C ILE A 66 1.16 19.04 30.07
N GLU A 67 1.89 19.46 31.10
CA GLU A 67 1.27 20.13 32.24
C GLU A 67 0.93 21.57 31.84
N GLU A 68 -0.36 21.84 31.62
CA GLU A 68 -0.85 23.21 31.48
C GLU A 68 -1.39 23.74 32.81
N PRO A 69 -1.23 25.03 33.14
CA PRO A 69 -1.49 25.56 34.48
C PRO A 69 -2.97 25.58 34.88
N LYS A 70 -3.89 25.35 33.94
CA LYS A 70 -5.34 25.48 34.13
C LYS A 70 -6.06 24.61 33.11
N ASP A 71 -6.54 23.42 33.51
CA ASP A 71 -7.86 22.92 33.15
C ASP A 71 -8.11 21.49 33.69
N TYR A 72 -9.38 21.08 33.64
CA TYR A 72 -9.86 19.74 34.01
C TYR A 72 -9.46 18.65 32.98
N PHE A 73 -8.92 19.05 31.83
CA PHE A 73 -8.48 18.16 30.75
C PHE A 73 -6.97 17.98 30.78
N GLU A 74 -6.52 16.75 30.54
CA GLU A 74 -5.11 16.45 30.37
C GLU A 74 -4.72 16.61 28.90
N THR A 75 -3.66 17.37 28.64
CA THR A 75 -3.12 17.55 27.29
C THR A 75 -1.93 16.63 27.10
N TYR A 76 -1.90 15.91 25.98
CA TYR A 76 -0.82 15.00 25.61
C TYR A 76 -0.20 15.42 24.28
N VAL A 77 1.13 15.28 24.16
CA VAL A 77 1.78 15.13 22.85
C VAL A 77 1.88 13.64 22.56
N ILE A 78 1.38 13.24 21.40
CA ILE A 78 1.47 11.87 20.90
C ILE A 78 2.37 11.86 19.67
N GLU A 79 3.31 10.93 19.64
CA GLU A 79 4.28 10.71 18.57
C GLU A 79 4.29 9.22 18.20
N TYR A 80 4.23 8.88 16.91
CA TYR A 80 4.40 7.50 16.41
C TYR A 80 4.76 7.49 14.92
N ASP A 81 5.25 6.33 14.47
CA ASP A 81 5.53 6.06 13.05
C ASP A 81 4.46 5.11 12.48
N GLU A 82 3.79 5.54 11.42
CA GLU A 82 2.87 4.73 10.63
C GLU A 82 3.60 4.12 9.42
N TYR A 83 3.47 2.81 9.25
CA TYR A 83 4.06 2.05 8.14
C TYR A 83 2.96 1.80 7.12
N MET A 84 2.92 2.62 6.07
CA MET A 84 1.93 2.50 4.99
C MET A 84 2.31 1.32 4.08
N PRO A 85 1.54 0.21 4.09
CA PRO A 85 1.89 -1.00 3.36
C PRO A 85 1.87 -0.79 1.85
N THR A 86 2.71 -1.56 1.15
CA THR A 86 2.69 -1.62 -0.31
C THR A 86 1.54 -2.49 -0.82
N PRO A 87 1.16 -2.40 -2.11
CA PRO A 87 0.14 -3.28 -2.69
C PRO A 87 0.42 -4.78 -2.50
N LEU A 88 1.70 -5.18 -2.49
CA LEU A 88 2.09 -6.58 -2.27
C LEU A 88 1.61 -7.13 -0.91
N VAL A 89 1.61 -6.30 0.14
CA VAL A 89 1.08 -6.70 1.47
C VAL A 89 -0.42 -7.01 1.37
N ASN A 90 -1.17 -6.18 0.63
CA ASN A 90 -2.59 -6.43 0.40
C ASN A 90 -2.80 -7.73 -0.40
N TYR A 91 -1.95 -8.02 -1.38
CA TYR A 91 -2.03 -9.27 -2.14
C TYR A 91 -1.78 -10.50 -1.26
N ILE A 92 -0.82 -10.41 -0.34
CA ILE A 92 -0.58 -11.44 0.66
C ILE A 92 -1.81 -11.62 1.56
N ASP A 93 -2.39 -10.55 2.07
CA ASP A 93 -3.59 -10.65 2.91
C ASP A 93 -4.77 -11.24 2.14
N TYR A 94 -4.94 -10.95 0.84
CA TYR A 94 -5.93 -11.60 0.00
C TYR A 94 -5.67 -13.10 -0.15
N LEU A 95 -4.42 -13.51 -0.37
CA LEU A 95 -4.05 -14.93 -0.44
C LEU A 95 -4.36 -15.67 0.87
N LEU A 96 -3.98 -15.10 2.01
CA LEU A 96 -4.25 -15.68 3.35
C LEU A 96 -5.75 -15.80 3.64
N ASN A 97 -6.57 -14.94 3.06
CA ASN A 97 -8.03 -15.01 3.15
C ASN A 97 -8.68 -15.92 2.08
N GLY A 98 -7.89 -16.64 1.28
CA GLY A 98 -8.40 -17.60 0.30
C GLY A 98 -8.85 -16.99 -1.04
N TYR A 99 -8.39 -15.77 -1.37
CA TYR A 99 -8.69 -15.13 -2.65
C TYR A 99 -7.61 -15.43 -3.71
N ALA A 100 -7.70 -16.61 -4.32
CA ALA A 100 -6.75 -17.10 -5.34
C ALA A 100 -6.66 -16.20 -6.59
N GLN A 101 -7.69 -15.41 -6.88
CA GLN A 101 -7.74 -14.58 -8.09
C GLN A 101 -6.60 -13.55 -8.11
N ILE A 102 -6.03 -13.22 -6.95
CA ILE A 102 -4.90 -12.29 -6.84
C ILE A 102 -3.60 -12.83 -7.45
N ILE A 103 -3.51 -14.14 -7.70
CA ILE A 103 -2.32 -14.77 -8.31
C ILE A 103 -2.01 -14.20 -9.69
N SER A 104 -3.03 -13.79 -10.47
CA SER A 104 -2.81 -13.13 -11.76
C SER A 104 -2.10 -11.78 -11.60
N LEU A 105 -2.39 -11.04 -10.54
CA LEU A 105 -1.75 -9.75 -10.25
C LEU A 105 -0.32 -9.94 -9.72
N LEU A 106 -0.06 -11.02 -8.99
CA LEU A 106 1.30 -11.37 -8.55
C LEU A 106 2.24 -11.75 -9.70
N LYS A 107 1.69 -12.23 -10.82
CA LYS A 107 2.46 -12.47 -12.05
C LYS A 107 2.83 -11.18 -12.79
N ASP A 108 2.17 -10.05 -12.48
CA ASP A 108 2.43 -8.75 -13.11
C ASP A 108 3.25 -7.82 -12.19
N TYR A 109 4.57 -7.82 -12.39
CA TYR A 109 5.51 -6.97 -11.66
C TYR A 109 5.36 -5.47 -11.94
N SER A 110 4.54 -5.06 -12.92
CA SER A 110 4.31 -3.64 -13.25
C SER A 110 3.55 -2.89 -12.15
N LEU A 111 2.87 -3.62 -11.27
CA LEU A 111 2.12 -3.08 -10.12
C LEU A 111 2.99 -2.86 -8.87
N SER A 112 4.29 -3.16 -8.94
CA SER A 112 5.23 -2.94 -7.85
C SER A 112 5.36 -1.45 -7.50
N CYS A 113 5.52 -1.16 -6.21
CA CYS A 113 5.55 0.20 -5.69
C CYS A 113 6.94 0.52 -5.15
N ASN A 114 7.46 1.71 -5.49
CA ASN A 114 8.69 2.23 -4.91
C ASN A 114 8.37 3.42 -3.99
N PRO A 115 8.42 3.25 -2.66
CA PRO A 115 8.20 4.35 -1.71
C PRO A 115 9.12 5.55 -1.98
N ILE A 116 10.38 5.29 -2.36
CA ILE A 116 11.36 6.35 -2.65
C ILE A 116 10.95 7.17 -3.89
N LEU A 117 10.34 6.54 -4.90
CA LEU A 117 9.86 7.27 -6.08
C LEU A 117 8.63 8.13 -5.75
N LEU A 118 7.72 7.63 -4.89
CA LEU A 118 6.57 8.38 -4.41
C LEU A 118 6.98 9.65 -3.66
N VAL A 119 7.93 9.53 -2.71
CA VAL A 119 8.45 10.68 -1.96
C VAL A 119 9.14 11.68 -2.90
N LYS A 120 9.92 11.21 -3.86
CA LYS A 120 10.58 12.08 -4.86
C LYS A 120 9.59 12.82 -5.77
N GLN A 121 8.49 12.18 -6.19
CA GLN A 121 7.47 12.83 -7.01
C GLN A 121 6.78 13.97 -6.24
N ARG A 122 6.37 13.70 -4.99
CA ARG A 122 5.80 14.73 -4.11
C ARG A 122 6.76 15.90 -3.91
N GLU A 123 8.06 15.62 -3.71
CA GLU A 123 9.08 16.67 -3.58
C GLU A 123 9.19 17.54 -4.84
N ILE A 124 9.08 16.97 -6.03
CA ILE A 124 9.11 17.71 -7.32
C ILE A 124 7.89 18.62 -7.43
N GLU A 125 6.70 18.11 -7.15
CA GLU A 125 5.44 18.87 -7.20
C GLU A 125 5.47 20.06 -6.22
N LEU A 126 5.93 19.81 -4.99
CA LEU A 126 6.01 20.85 -3.97
C LEU A 126 7.03 21.94 -4.33
N LYS A 127 8.20 21.56 -4.87
CA LYS A 127 9.18 22.52 -5.38
C LYS A 127 8.65 23.34 -6.54
N ALA A 128 7.82 22.76 -7.42
CA ALA A 128 7.19 23.49 -8.50
C ALA A 128 6.18 24.53 -7.97
N THR A 129 5.36 24.14 -6.99
CA THR A 129 4.41 25.05 -6.32
C THR A 129 5.14 26.22 -5.64
N LEU A 130 6.20 25.94 -4.90
CA LEU A 130 7.01 26.98 -4.23
C LEU A 130 7.66 27.94 -5.22
N ARG A 131 8.21 27.43 -6.34
CA ARG A 131 8.77 28.27 -7.40
C ARG A 131 7.72 29.20 -8.01
N ARG A 132 6.51 28.69 -8.23
CA ARG A 132 5.38 29.50 -8.73
C ARG A 132 5.05 30.64 -7.76
N CYS A 133 4.91 30.34 -6.47
CA CYS A 133 4.63 31.33 -5.43
C CYS A 133 5.71 32.41 -5.33
N LEU A 134 6.99 32.08 -5.56
CA LEU A 134 8.11 33.04 -5.55
C LEU A 134 8.16 33.95 -6.78
N THR A 135 7.47 33.59 -7.87
CA THR A 135 7.40 34.38 -9.11
C THR A 135 6.16 35.27 -9.22
N GLU A 136 5.20 35.13 -8.29
CA GLU A 136 4.00 35.95 -8.27
C GLU A 136 4.21 37.29 -7.56
N PRO A 137 3.46 38.36 -7.94
CA PRO A 137 3.49 39.64 -7.24
C PRO A 137 3.14 39.46 -5.75
N LEU A 138 3.86 40.15 -4.86
CA LEU A 138 3.68 40.10 -3.39
C LEU A 138 2.22 40.25 -2.92
N GLU A 139 1.41 41.02 -3.65
CA GLU A 139 -0.01 41.25 -3.36
C GLU A 139 -0.91 40.02 -3.62
N LYS A 140 -0.42 39.04 -4.40
CA LYS A 140 -1.09 37.77 -4.71
C LYS A 140 -0.55 36.59 -3.89
N ILE A 141 0.48 36.83 -3.08
CA ILE A 141 1.09 35.80 -2.25
C ILE A 141 0.22 35.58 -1.01
N GLU A 142 -0.48 34.46 -0.96
CA GLU A 142 -1.14 34.01 0.26
C GLU A 142 -0.10 33.53 1.27
N ILE A 143 0.24 34.39 2.25
CA ILE A 143 1.24 34.12 3.30
C ILE A 143 0.95 32.79 4.02
N GLN A 144 -0.32 32.44 4.18
CA GLN A 144 -0.74 31.18 4.79
C GLN A 144 -0.35 29.97 3.93
N ALA A 145 -0.58 30.02 2.62
CA ALA A 145 -0.17 28.96 1.68
C ALA A 145 1.36 28.78 1.62
N LEU A 146 2.12 29.86 1.77
CA LEU A 146 3.59 29.78 1.88
C LEU A 146 4.04 29.09 3.18
N LYS A 147 3.44 29.43 4.32
CA LYS A 147 3.73 28.77 5.61
C LYS A 147 3.41 27.28 5.55
N GLU A 148 2.26 26.93 4.98
CA GLU A 148 1.87 25.53 4.76
C GLU A 148 2.87 24.80 3.86
N SER A 149 3.30 25.43 2.75
CA SER A 149 4.29 24.84 1.85
C SER A 149 5.66 24.63 2.51
N ILE A 150 6.09 25.53 3.39
CA ILE A 150 7.33 25.37 4.18
C ILE A 150 7.20 24.21 5.16
N ASN A 151 6.10 24.14 5.91
CA ASN A 151 5.84 23.04 6.84
C ASN A 151 5.80 21.69 6.10
N SER A 152 5.16 21.63 4.92
CA SER A 152 5.15 20.44 4.08
C SER A 152 6.55 20.05 3.58
N LEU A 153 7.44 21.01 3.30
CA LEU A 153 8.84 20.71 2.96
C LEU A 153 9.62 20.12 4.12
N GLU A 154 9.41 20.62 5.33
CA GLU A 154 10.08 20.10 6.53
C GLU A 154 9.62 18.67 6.81
N ALA A 155 8.30 18.42 6.78
CA ALA A 155 7.73 17.08 6.88
C ALA A 155 8.29 16.13 5.82
N LEU A 156 8.43 16.57 4.57
CA LEU A 156 9.02 15.76 3.50
C LEU A 156 10.50 15.42 3.74
N LYS A 157 11.27 16.30 4.38
CA LYS A 157 12.67 16.01 4.72
C LYS A 157 12.76 14.93 5.80
N GLU A 158 11.91 15.02 6.81
CA GLU A 158 11.80 14.01 7.86
C GLU A 158 11.34 12.67 7.28
N GLU A 159 10.29 12.67 6.46
CA GLU A 159 9.80 11.48 5.74
C GLU A 159 10.93 10.86 4.90
N ARG A 160 11.71 11.65 4.16
CA ARG A 160 12.83 11.14 3.37
C ARG A 160 13.90 10.47 4.22
N GLU A 161 14.22 11.04 5.38
CA GLU A 161 15.23 10.49 6.27
C GLU A 161 14.76 9.17 6.91
N LEU A 162 13.48 9.09 7.29
CA LEU A 162 12.85 7.85 7.78
C LEU A 162 12.85 6.75 6.72
N ASN A 163 12.61 7.13 5.46
CA ASN A 163 12.46 6.18 4.35
C ASN A 163 13.78 5.86 3.62
N LYS A 164 14.92 6.41 4.05
CA LYS A 164 16.20 6.30 3.31
C LYS A 164 16.69 4.87 3.08
N ASN A 165 16.29 3.94 3.95
CA ASN A 165 16.66 2.53 3.91
C ASN A 165 15.54 1.62 3.39
N GLN A 166 14.37 2.18 3.06
CA GLN A 166 13.28 1.39 2.48
C GLN A 166 13.69 0.88 1.09
N VAL A 167 13.24 -0.31 0.75
CA VAL A 167 13.50 -0.94 -0.54
C VAL A 167 12.20 -1.11 -1.33
N ASN A 168 12.34 -1.33 -2.63
CA ASN A 168 11.19 -1.60 -3.48
C ASN A 168 10.65 -3.01 -3.22
N ASP A 169 9.32 -3.16 -3.16
CA ASP A 169 8.67 -4.43 -2.86
C ASP A 169 8.79 -5.49 -3.96
N LYS A 170 9.15 -5.09 -5.19
CA LYS A 170 9.42 -5.98 -6.33
C LYS A 170 10.37 -7.12 -6.00
N ILE A 171 11.35 -6.89 -5.12
CA ILE A 171 12.33 -7.92 -4.74
C ILE A 171 11.69 -9.11 -4.01
N TYR A 172 10.46 -8.98 -3.50
CA TYR A 172 9.76 -10.01 -2.74
C TYR A 172 8.69 -10.75 -3.55
N TYR A 173 8.35 -10.33 -4.77
CA TYR A 173 7.31 -10.99 -5.56
C TYR A 173 7.65 -12.46 -5.87
N ASP A 174 8.90 -12.74 -6.24
CA ASP A 174 9.37 -14.12 -6.46
C ASP A 174 9.28 -14.97 -5.19
N ASP A 175 9.59 -14.39 -4.03
CA ASP A 175 9.53 -15.09 -2.75
C ASP A 175 8.09 -15.36 -2.32
N VAL A 176 7.16 -14.44 -2.60
CA VAL A 176 5.72 -14.65 -2.42
C VAL A 176 5.22 -15.77 -3.35
N MET A 177 5.63 -15.76 -4.63
CA MET A 177 5.24 -16.81 -5.59
C MET A 177 5.75 -18.19 -5.19
N LYS A 178 6.94 -18.30 -4.57
CA LYS A 178 7.46 -19.57 -4.02
C LYS A 178 6.63 -20.13 -2.87
N CYS A 179 5.78 -19.32 -2.23
CA CYS A 179 4.87 -19.77 -1.18
C CYS A 179 3.57 -20.38 -1.73
N ILE A 180 3.41 -20.42 -3.07
CA ILE A 180 2.19 -20.85 -3.75
C ILE A 180 2.53 -22.08 -4.61
N THR A 181 1.85 -23.19 -4.36
CA THR A 181 1.91 -24.37 -5.22
C THR A 181 0.66 -24.41 -6.10
N LEU A 182 0.85 -24.51 -7.41
CA LEU A 182 -0.21 -24.64 -8.40
C LEU A 182 -0.17 -26.04 -9.00
N THR A 183 -1.20 -26.84 -8.73
CA THR A 183 -1.38 -28.17 -9.31
C THR A 183 -2.48 -28.10 -10.36
N GLU A 184 -2.16 -28.33 -11.63
CA GLU A 184 -3.17 -28.37 -12.70
C GLU A 184 -4.15 -29.52 -12.42
N VAL A 185 -5.45 -29.20 -12.37
CA VAL A 185 -6.51 -30.19 -12.13
C VAL A 185 -7.46 -30.33 -13.32
N ASP A 186 -7.54 -29.31 -14.17
CA ASP A 186 -8.36 -29.35 -15.37
C ASP A 186 -7.86 -28.33 -16.40
N ARG A 187 -8.13 -28.59 -17.67
CA ARG A 187 -7.74 -27.75 -18.80
C ARG A 187 -8.79 -27.86 -19.89
N MET A 188 -9.20 -26.71 -20.40
CA MET A 188 -10.17 -26.62 -21.48
C MET A 188 -9.69 -25.64 -22.54
N ASP A 189 -9.64 -26.11 -23.78
CA ASP A 189 -9.40 -25.25 -24.95
C ASP A 189 -10.61 -24.32 -25.19
N LYS A 190 -10.34 -23.08 -25.61
CA LYS A 190 -11.38 -22.08 -25.87
C LYS A 190 -12.25 -22.40 -27.07
N ASP A 191 -11.74 -23.10 -28.08
CA ASP A 191 -12.56 -23.56 -29.18
C ASP A 191 -13.63 -24.56 -28.68
N THR A 192 -13.28 -25.41 -27.72
CA THR A 192 -14.21 -26.32 -27.04
C THR A 192 -15.25 -25.54 -26.23
N ILE A 193 -14.85 -24.49 -25.51
CA ILE A 193 -15.77 -23.60 -24.78
C ILE A 193 -16.77 -22.95 -25.74
N ARG A 194 -16.27 -22.35 -26.83
CA ARG A 194 -17.12 -21.71 -27.85
C ARG A 194 -18.16 -22.66 -28.41
N ARG A 195 -17.78 -23.91 -28.71
CA ARG A 195 -18.72 -24.93 -29.23
C ARG A 195 -19.80 -25.29 -28.21
N VAL A 196 -19.48 -25.35 -26.93
CA VAL A 196 -20.46 -25.60 -25.86
C VAL A 196 -21.41 -24.42 -25.72
N GLU A 197 -20.89 -23.19 -25.76
CA GLU A 197 -21.69 -21.96 -25.72
C GLU A 197 -22.65 -21.84 -26.92
N GLU A 198 -22.17 -22.14 -28.12
CA GLU A 198 -22.96 -22.21 -29.36
C GLU A 198 -24.08 -23.26 -29.24
N PHE A 199 -23.78 -24.43 -28.67
CA PHE A 199 -24.76 -25.49 -28.44
C PHE A 199 -25.82 -25.11 -27.41
N GLN A 200 -25.45 -24.36 -26.37
CA GLN A 200 -26.37 -23.90 -25.32
C GLN A 200 -27.15 -22.63 -25.70
N GLY A 201 -26.85 -22.01 -26.85
CA GLY A 201 -27.52 -20.79 -27.32
C GLY A 201 -27.14 -19.52 -26.55
N THR A 202 -26.09 -19.57 -25.72
CA THR A 202 -25.60 -18.45 -24.92
C THR A 202 -24.38 -17.81 -25.60
N SER A 203 -24.61 -16.98 -26.62
CA SER A 203 -23.54 -16.15 -27.17
C SER A 203 -23.29 -14.92 -26.29
N TYR A 204 -22.17 -14.88 -25.56
CA TYR A 204 -21.69 -13.65 -24.94
C TYR A 204 -21.27 -12.66 -26.03
N THR A 205 -22.15 -11.73 -26.38
CA THR A 205 -21.76 -10.56 -27.16
C THR A 205 -20.88 -9.68 -26.29
N LYS A 206 -19.55 -9.73 -26.50
CA LYS A 206 -18.64 -8.65 -26.08
C LYS A 206 -19.14 -7.36 -26.73
N LYS A 207 -19.89 -6.55 -25.98
CA LYS A 207 -20.12 -5.14 -26.34
C LYS A 207 -18.80 -4.41 -26.16
N ASN A 208 -18.05 -4.27 -27.25
CA ASN A 208 -17.00 -3.27 -27.35
C ASN A 208 -17.63 -1.88 -27.15
N LYS A 209 -17.11 -1.13 -26.19
CA LYS A 209 -17.22 0.33 -26.10
C LYS A 209 -15.82 0.90 -26.18
#